data_AF-A0A525BX49-F1
#
_entry.id   AF-A0A525BX49-F1
#
_cell.length_a   1.000
_cell.length_b   1.000
_cell.length_c   1.000
_cell.angle_alpha   90.00
_cell.angle_beta   90.00
_cell.angle_gamma   90.00
#
_symmetry.space_group_name_H-M   'P 1'
#
loop_
_entity.id
_entity.type
_entity.pdbx_description
1 polymer ?
#
loop_
_entity_poly.entity_id
_entity_poly.type
_entity_poly.pdbx_seq_one_letter_code
_entity_poly.pdbx_strand_id
1 'polypeptide(L)'
;MITTIYLIAGVGAGLVALLFALVKARWIFKQEKGSEELQKIGGYISEGAMAFLKREYRVLIPFVIIVTGFLAVANTGALRLQSVAFLMGALASGLAGFIGMKVATAANSRTTHA
;
A
#
# COMPACT_ATOMS: atom_id res chain seq x y z
N MET A 1 -21.85 18.19 -15.55
CA MET A 1 -22.29 18.23 -14.13
C MET A 1 -22.21 16.87 -13.45
N ILE A 2 -22.89 15.84 -13.96
CA ILE A 2 -22.91 14.49 -13.35
C ILE A 2 -21.50 13.88 -13.21
N THR A 3 -20.68 13.91 -14.27
CA THR A 3 -19.29 13.41 -14.23
C THR A 3 -18.42 14.12 -13.19
N THR A 4 -18.57 15.45 -13.05
CA THR A 4 -17.84 16.25 -12.07
C THR A 4 -18.21 15.88 -10.63
N ILE A 5 -19.50 15.61 -10.38
CA ILE A 5 -19.99 15.15 -9.07
C ILE A 5 -19.36 13.80 -8.71
N TYR A 6 -19.30 12.85 -9.65
CA TYR A 6 -18.67 11.56 -9.41
C TYR A 6 -17.17 11.67 -9.11
N LEU A 7 -16.45 12.56 -9.80
CA LEU A 7 -15.02 12.79 -9.53
C LEU A 7 -14.80 13.36 -8.12
N ILE A 8 -15.60 14.36 -7.71
CA ILE A 8 -15.50 14.94 -6.37
C ILE A 8 -15.86 13.90 -5.31
N ALA A 9 -16.94 13.14 -5.51
CA ALA A 9 -17.34 12.10 -4.59
C ALA A 9 -16.29 10.99 -4.46
N GLY A 10 -15.69 10.56 -5.57
CA GLY A 10 -14.64 9.53 -5.59
C GLY A 10 -13.38 9.98 -4.86
N VAL A 11 -12.89 11.19 -5.15
CA VAL A 11 -11.72 11.75 -4.45
C VAL A 11 -12.02 11.96 -2.97
N GLY A 12 -13.21 12.48 -2.64
CA GLY A 12 -13.65 12.68 -1.26
C GLY A 12 -13.70 11.37 -0.47
N ALA A 13 -14.30 10.32 -1.03
CA ALA A 13 -14.35 9.00 -0.41
C ALA A 13 -12.95 8.41 -0.20
N GLY A 14 -12.04 8.56 -1.18
CA GLY A 14 -10.65 8.14 -1.06
C GLY A 14 -9.92 8.83 0.10
N LEU A 15 -10.09 10.14 0.25
CA LEU A 15 -9.49 10.90 1.36
C LEU A 15 -10.03 10.46 2.72
N VAL A 16 -11.34 10.26 2.84
CA VAL A 16 -11.96 9.75 4.09
C VAL A 16 -11.45 8.35 4.42
N ALA A 17 -11.33 7.46 3.43
CA ALA A 17 -10.80 6.12 3.63
C ALA A 17 -9.34 6.14 4.10
N LEU A 18 -8.49 6.98 3.51
CA LEU A 18 -7.10 7.16 3.95
C LEU A 18 -7.02 7.71 5.37
N LEU A 19 -7.85 8.70 5.71
CA LEU A 19 -7.91 9.24 7.08
C LEU A 19 -8.31 8.16 8.08
N PHE A 20 -9.35 7.38 7.77
CA PHE A 20 -9.78 6.26 8.60
C PHE A 20 -8.68 5.22 8.79
N ALA A 21 -7.99 4.83 7.71
CA ALA A 21 -6.88 3.89 7.75
C ALA A 21 -5.73 4.41 8.65
N LEU A 22 -5.40 5.70 8.56
CA LEU A 22 -4.39 6.33 9.41
C LEU A 22 -4.79 6.33 10.89
N VAL A 23 -6.04 6.65 11.20
CA VAL A 23 -6.56 6.61 12.58
C VAL A 23 -6.48 5.19 13.14
N LYS A 24 -6.90 4.18 12.37
CA LYS A 24 -6.84 2.78 12.79
C LYS A 24 -5.41 2.28 12.94
N ALA A 25 -4.51 2.59 12.00
CA ALA A 25 -3.10 2.26 12.13
C ALA A 25 -2.50 2.85 13.41
N ARG A 26 -2.75 4.14 13.70
CA ARG A 26 -2.29 4.77 14.95
C ARG A 26 -2.88 4.11 16.19
N TRP A 27 -4.16 3.73 16.17
CA TRP A 27 -4.80 3.02 17.27
C TRP A 27 -4.16 1.65 17.51
N ILE A 28 -3.84 0.90 16.46
CA ILE A 28 -3.11 -0.38 16.57
C ILE A 28 -1.75 -0.17 17.21
N PHE A 29 -0.95 0.79 16.73
CA PHE A 29 0.40 1.01 17.27
C PHE A 29 0.41 1.40 18.75
N LYS A 30 -0.67 1.99 19.26
CA LYS A 30 -0.87 2.31 20.68
C LYS A 30 -1.21 1.11 21.56
N GLN A 31 -1.67 -0.01 21.00
CA GLN A 31 -1.99 -1.20 21.81
C GLN A 31 -0.71 -1.85 22.33
N GLU A 32 -0.81 -2.48 23.50
CA GLU A 32 0.27 -3.21 24.14
C GLU A 32 0.71 -4.41 23.29
N LYS A 33 2.02 -4.62 23.21
CA LYS A 33 2.62 -5.63 22.33
C LYS A 33 2.64 -7.05 22.92
N GLY A 34 2.09 -7.23 24.12
CA GLY A 34 2.11 -8.47 24.88
C GLY A 34 3.46 -8.81 25.51
N SER A 35 3.61 -10.08 25.90
CA SER A 35 4.80 -10.61 26.57
C SER A 35 6.07 -10.50 25.73
N GLU A 36 7.24 -10.62 26.37
CA GLU A 36 8.54 -10.60 25.70
C GLU A 36 8.65 -11.67 24.60
N GLU A 37 8.08 -12.86 24.85
CA GLU A 37 8.04 -13.95 23.87
C GLU A 37 7.21 -13.58 22.62
N LEU A 38 6.02 -13.01 22.80
CA LEU A 38 5.19 -12.53 21.69
C LEU A 38 5.88 -11.43 20.88
N GLN A 39 6.60 -10.54 21.56
CA GLN A 39 7.37 -9.49 20.90
C GLN A 39 8.53 -10.05 20.08
N LYS A 40 9.23 -11.06 20.61
CA LYS A 40 10.34 -11.74 19.91
C LYS A 40 9.86 -12.46 18.65
N ILE A 41 8.79 -13.25 18.75
CA ILE A 41 8.20 -13.96 17.60
C ILE A 41 7.66 -12.96 16.57
N GLY A 42 6.92 -11.94 17.02
CA GLY A 42 6.41 -10.87 16.15
C GLY A 42 7.53 -10.13 15.41
N GLY A 43 8.69 -9.95 16.05
CA GLY A 43 9.89 -9.41 15.44
C GLY A 43 10.38 -10.24 14.26
N TYR A 44 10.54 -11.55 14.43
CA TYR A 44 10.97 -12.45 13.34
C TYR A 44 9.99 -12.47 12.17
N ILE A 45 8.68 -12.45 12.46
CA ILE A 45 7.64 -12.38 11.42
C ILE A 45 7.75 -11.05 10.66
N SER A 46 7.87 -9.93 11.37
CA SER A 46 7.97 -8.62 10.74
C SER A 46 9.24 -8.48 9.89
N GLU A 47 10.36 -9.02 10.36
CA GLU A 47 11.62 -9.01 9.60
C GLU A 47 11.50 -9.86 8.32
N GLY A 48 11.00 -11.09 8.43
CA GLY A 48 10.82 -11.98 7.30
C GLY A 48 9.84 -11.41 6.25
N ALA A 49 8.73 -10.84 6.69
CA ALA A 49 7.74 -10.21 5.81
C ALA A 49 8.36 -9.00 5.06
N MET A 50 9.11 -8.14 5.75
CA MET A 50 9.79 -7.01 5.11
C MET A 50 10.90 -7.44 4.16
N ALA A 51 11.62 -8.51 4.48
CA ALA A 51 12.62 -9.10 3.57
C ALA A 51 11.97 -9.64 2.28
N PHE A 52 10.84 -10.36 2.42
CA PHE A 52 10.06 -10.85 1.29
C PHE A 52 9.57 -9.70 0.40
N LEU A 53 8.91 -8.71 0.99
CA LEU A 53 8.35 -7.57 0.25
C LEU A 53 9.44 -6.78 -0.48
N LYS A 54 10.59 -6.56 0.17
CA LYS A 54 11.74 -5.91 -0.46
C LYS A 54 12.24 -6.71 -1.66
N ARG A 55 12.26 -8.04 -1.58
CA ARG A 55 12.69 -8.90 -2.69
C ARG A 55 11.69 -8.89 -3.83
N GLU A 56 10.40 -8.95 -3.51
CA GLU A 56 9.29 -8.85 -4.45
C GLU A 56 9.37 -7.51 -5.21
N TYR A 57 9.47 -6.38 -4.49
CA TYR A 57 9.50 -5.05 -5.11
C TYR A 57 10.74 -4.84 -5.97
N ARG A 58 11.88 -5.44 -5.61
CA ARG A 58 13.08 -5.42 -6.46
C ARG A 58 12.85 -6.07 -7.82
N VAL A 59 11.97 -7.08 -7.91
CA VAL A 59 11.60 -7.73 -9.18
C VAL A 59 10.47 -6.97 -9.88
N LEU A 60 9.51 -6.44 -9.13
CA LEU A 60 8.32 -5.76 -9.66
C LEU A 60 8.63 -4.37 -10.24
N ILE A 61 9.56 -3.61 -9.65
CA ILE A 61 9.89 -2.25 -10.10
C ILE A 61 10.38 -2.22 -11.56
N PRO A 62 11.35 -3.04 -12.00
CA PRO A 62 11.75 -3.10 -13.41
C PRO A 62 10.59 -3.42 -14.35
N PHE A 63 9.70 -4.34 -13.96
CA PHE A 63 8.52 -4.69 -14.75
C PHE A 63 7.59 -3.49 -14.93
N VAL A 64 7.29 -2.74 -13.86
CA VAL A 64 6.47 -1.53 -13.92
C VAL A 64 7.09 -0.48 -14.84
N ILE A 65 8.42 -0.29 -14.78
CA ILE A 65 9.13 0.66 -15.65
C ILE A 65 9.01 0.25 -17.12
N ILE A 66 9.24 -1.04 -17.43
CA ILE A 66 9.15 -1.56 -18.80
C ILE A 66 7.73 -1.39 -19.36
N VAL A 67 6.69 -1.77 -18.60
CA VAL A 67 5.30 -1.64 -19.04
C VAL A 67 4.90 -0.18 -19.20
N THR A 68 5.32 0.69 -18.28
CA THR A 68 5.05 2.13 -18.39
C THR A 68 5.68 2.71 -19.66
N GLY A 69 6.95 2.37 -19.93
CA GLY A 69 7.65 2.80 -21.15
C GLY A 69 6.99 2.26 -22.42
N PHE A 70 6.61 0.98 -22.42
CA PHE A 70 5.87 0.38 -23.52
C PHE A 70 4.55 1.10 -23.79
N LEU A 71 3.73 1.36 -22.76
CA LEU A 71 2.47 2.08 -22.90
C LEU A 71 2.66 3.52 -23.38
N ALA A 72 3.76 4.16 -23.04
CA ALA A 72 4.06 5.53 -23.48
C ALA A 72 4.41 5.61 -24.98
N VAL A 73 5.11 4.59 -25.50
CA VAL A 73 5.55 4.54 -26.91
C VAL A 73 4.50 3.91 -27.82
N ALA A 74 3.82 2.85 -27.36
CA ALA A 74 2.84 2.12 -28.16
C ALA A 74 1.53 2.89 -28.38
N ASN A 75 1.17 3.81 -27.48
CA ASN A 75 -0.04 4.61 -27.59
C ASN A 75 0.21 6.00 -28.20
N THR A 76 -0.81 6.54 -28.85
CA THR A 76 -0.79 7.87 -29.48
C THR A 76 -1.96 8.74 -29.03
N GLY A 77 -1.84 10.06 -29.19
CA GLY A 77 -2.87 11.01 -28.77
C GLY A 77 -3.18 10.94 -27.27
N ALA A 78 -4.46 11.02 -26.92
CA ALA A 78 -4.93 10.98 -25.53
C ALA A 78 -4.62 9.65 -24.81
N LEU A 79 -4.47 8.54 -25.55
CA LEU A 79 -4.16 7.23 -24.95
C LEU A 79 -2.77 7.19 -24.28
N ARG A 80 -1.86 8.11 -24.61
CA ARG A 80 -0.58 8.23 -23.90
C ARG A 80 -0.74 8.50 -22.40
N LEU A 81 -1.86 9.09 -21.98
CA LEU A 81 -2.16 9.30 -20.56
C LEU A 81 -2.35 7.98 -19.80
N GLN A 82 -2.58 6.86 -20.49
CA GLN A 82 -2.69 5.54 -19.87
C GLN A 82 -1.38 5.11 -19.19
N SER A 83 -0.21 5.46 -19.74
CA SER A 83 1.08 5.15 -19.09
C SER A 83 1.23 5.89 -17.76
N VAL A 84 0.79 7.15 -17.71
CA VAL A 84 0.77 7.96 -16.49
C VAL A 84 -0.20 7.39 -15.47
N ALA A 85 -1.43 7.05 -15.90
CA ALA A 85 -2.43 6.45 -15.03
C ALA A 85 -1.95 5.09 -14.46
N PHE A 86 -1.32 4.26 -15.30
CA PHE A 86 -0.73 2.99 -14.88
C PHE A 86 0.38 3.19 -13.84
N LEU A 87 1.33 4.10 -14.08
CA LEU A 87 2.43 4.36 -13.15
C LEU A 87 1.91 4.87 -11.81
N MET A 88 0.96 5.82 -11.83
CA MET A 88 0.33 6.35 -10.61
C MET A 88 -0.40 5.25 -9.82
N GLY A 89 -1.14 4.37 -10.51
CA GLY A 89 -1.82 3.24 -9.90
C GLY A 89 -0.83 2.22 -9.30
N ALA A 90 0.24 1.90 -10.01
CA ALA A 90 1.28 0.98 -9.55
C ALA A 90 1.98 1.53 -8.28
N LEU A 91 2.31 2.82 -8.26
CA LEU A 91 2.89 3.48 -7.08
C LEU A 91 1.92 3.46 -5.89
N ALA A 92 0.66 3.82 -6.11
CA ALA A 92 -0.37 3.79 -5.07
C ALA A 92 -0.56 2.37 -4.49
N SER A 93 -0.59 1.36 -5.36
CA SER A 93 -0.69 -0.05 -4.97
C SER A 93 0.52 -0.52 -4.18
N GLY A 94 1.73 -0.18 -4.61
CA GLY A 94 2.96 -0.51 -3.90
C GLY A 94 3.03 0.15 -2.52
N LEU A 95 2.63 1.41 -2.41
CA LEU A 95 2.56 2.09 -1.11
C LEU A 95 1.52 1.44 -0.19
N ALA A 96 0.34 1.09 -0.71
CA ALA A 96 -0.70 0.41 0.04
C ALA A 96 -0.22 -0.96 0.56
N GLY A 97 0.45 -1.76 -0.28
CA GLY A 97 1.03 -3.04 0.11
C GLY A 97 2.07 -2.92 1.21
N PHE A 98 3.01 -1.96 1.08
CA PHE A 98 4.04 -1.72 2.09
C PHE A 98 3.46 -1.28 3.44
N ILE A 99 2.57 -0.28 3.43
CA ILE A 99 1.94 0.22 4.66
C ILE A 99 1.08 -0.88 5.30
N GLY A 100 0.29 -1.59 4.49
CA GLY A 100 -0.56 -2.68 4.95
C GLY A 100 0.23 -3.78 5.63
N MET A 101 1.33 -4.24 5.02
CA MET A 101 2.18 -5.27 5.60
C MET A 101 2.80 -4.84 6.94
N LYS A 102 3.27 -3.59 7.03
CA LYS A 102 3.82 -3.03 8.29
C LYS A 102 2.79 -2.94 9.41
N VAL A 103 1.54 -2.59 9.08
CA VAL A 103 0.45 -2.55 10.08
C VAL A 103 0.02 -3.95 10.48
N ALA A 104 -0.08 -4.89 9.52
CA ALA A 104 -0.46 -6.27 9.78
C ALA A 104 0.56 -6.98 10.68
N THR A 105 1.86 -6.90 10.38
CA THR A 105 2.89 -7.54 11.22
C THR A 105 2.96 -6.94 12.62
N ALA A 106 2.66 -5.65 12.76
CA ALA A 106 2.54 -4.99 14.06
C ALA A 106 1.26 -5.41 14.81
N ALA A 107 0.15 -5.66 14.12
CA ALA A 107 -1.11 -6.02 14.74
C ALA A 107 -1.10 -7.44 15.33
N ASN A 108 -0.38 -8.38 14.71
CA ASN A 108 -0.41 -9.80 15.10
C ASN A 108 -0.18 -10.04 16.60
N SER A 109 0.93 -9.56 17.17
CA SER A 109 1.23 -9.80 18.59
C SER A 109 0.26 -9.07 19.53
N ARG A 110 -0.29 -7.93 19.10
CA ARG A 110 -1.28 -7.15 19.85
C ARG A 110 -2.63 -7.85 19.91
N THR A 111 -3.04 -8.46 18.81
CA THR A 111 -4.28 -9.25 18.75
C THR A 111 -4.18 -10.51 19.58
N THR A 112 -3.03 -11.19 19.59
CA THR A 112 -2.84 -12.38 20.44
C THR A 112 -2.86 -12.05 21.93
N HIS A 113 -2.45 -10.84 22.31
CA HIS A 113 -2.47 -10.39 23.70
C HIS A 113 -3.86 -9.95 24.20
N ALA A 114 -4.70 -9.40 23.31
CA ALA A 114 -6.04 -8.91 23.60
C ALA A 114 -7.03 -10.06 23.87
#